data_AF-A0A4Q6E5H0-F1
#
_entry.id   AF-A0A4Q6E5H0-F1
#
_cell.length_a   1.000
_cell.length_b   1.000
_cell.length_c   1.000
_cell.angle_alpha   90.00
_cell.angle_beta   90.00
_cell.angle_gamma   90.00
#
_symmetry.space_group_name_H-M   'P 1'
#
loop_
_entity.id
_entity.type
_entity.pdbx_description
1 polymer ?
#
loop_
_entity_poly.entity_id
_entity_poly.type
_entity_poly.pdbx_seq_one_letter_code
_entity_poly.pdbx_strand_id
1 'polypeptide(L)'
;MMVNTTYLNKEAKAWVKRKSGPDEIVRVIPEVELTGAGRCYYLYTAFDTHPDELGRILFDAQGYWIYDGNLLSVDEQEQVARFIINYVEVF
;
A
#
# COMPACT_ATOMS: atom_id res chain seq x y z
N MET A 1 20.78 5.32 -11.71
CA MET A 1 19.61 6.00 -12.33
C MET A 1 18.66 6.29 -11.17
N MET A 2 18.42 7.55 -10.81
CA MET A 2 17.43 7.86 -9.77
C MET A 2 16.05 7.62 -10.38
N VAL A 3 15.32 6.67 -9.81
CA VAL A 3 13.90 6.46 -10.14
C VAL A 3 13.15 7.58 -9.43
N ASN A 4 12.46 8.45 -10.17
CA ASN A 4 11.59 9.47 -9.59
C ASN A 4 10.34 8.77 -9.02
N THR A 5 10.47 8.18 -7.82
CA THR A 5 9.35 7.56 -7.12
C THR A 5 8.48 8.63 -6.48
N THR A 6 7.27 8.77 -7.01
CA THR A 6 6.26 9.67 -6.45
C THR A 6 5.42 8.83 -5.50
N TYR A 7 5.85 8.77 -4.25
CA TYR A 7 5.13 8.03 -3.24
C TYR A 7 3.80 8.71 -2.91
N LEU A 8 2.81 7.88 -2.56
CA LEU A 8 1.53 8.33 -2.07
C LEU A 8 1.68 9.15 -0.76
N ASN A 9 1.07 10.33 -0.71
CA ASN A 9 1.13 11.24 0.45
C ASN A 9 -0.25 11.50 1.10
N LYS A 10 -1.31 10.89 0.57
CA LYS A 10 -2.69 10.94 1.10
C LYS A 10 -3.33 9.56 1.00
N GLU A 11 -4.50 9.37 1.58
CA GLU A 11 -5.28 8.15 1.36
C GLU A 11 -5.55 7.93 -0.14
N ALA A 12 -5.43 6.69 -0.61
CA ALA A 12 -5.85 6.29 -1.95
C ALA A 12 -6.53 4.90 -1.93
N LYS A 13 -7.23 4.59 -3.02
CA LYS A 13 -7.88 3.30 -3.23
C LYS A 13 -7.19 2.55 -4.36
N ALA A 14 -6.64 1.39 -4.06
CA ALA A 14 -5.95 0.52 -5.00
C ALA A 14 -6.85 -0.65 -5.40
N TRP A 15 -6.97 -0.92 -6.69
CA TRP A 15 -7.56 -2.18 -7.14
C TRP A 15 -6.55 -3.32 -6.96
N VAL A 16 -6.95 -4.39 -6.29
CA VAL A 16 -6.12 -5.56 -6.01
C VAL A 16 -6.80 -6.80 -6.55
N LYS A 17 -6.08 -7.55 -7.40
CA LYS A 17 -6.58 -8.79 -7.96
C LYS A 17 -6.34 -9.91 -6.96
N ARG A 18 -7.41 -10.48 -6.38
CA ARG A 18 -7.23 -11.47 -5.32
C ARG A 18 -6.85 -12.83 -5.91
N LYS A 19 -5.92 -13.54 -5.30
CA LYS A 19 -5.55 -14.90 -5.72
C LYS A 19 -6.67 -15.90 -5.44
N SER A 20 -7.38 -15.72 -4.34
CA SER A 20 -8.61 -16.46 -4.03
C SER A 20 -9.69 -15.49 -3.56
N GLY A 21 -10.89 -15.65 -4.10
CA GLY A 21 -12.02 -14.74 -3.82
C GLY A 21 -12.19 -13.68 -4.91
N PRO A 22 -13.17 -12.78 -4.73
CA PRO A 22 -13.38 -11.68 -5.65
C PRO A 22 -12.23 -10.67 -5.59
N ASP A 23 -11.95 -10.02 -6.71
CA ASP A 23 -11.10 -8.84 -6.73
C ASP A 23 -11.67 -7.77 -5.80
N GLU A 24 -10.78 -6.95 -5.23
CA GLU A 24 -11.15 -6.04 -4.16
C GLU A 24 -10.49 -4.67 -4.31
N ILE A 25 -11.15 -3.65 -3.77
CA ILE A 25 -10.54 -2.33 -3.60
C ILE A 25 -9.97 -2.26 -2.19
N VAL A 26 -8.66 -2.05 -2.11
CA VAL A 26 -7.93 -1.85 -0.86
C VAL A 26 -7.72 -0.36 -0.64
N ARG A 27 -8.06 0.11 0.56
CA ARG A 27 -7.78 1.47 1.03
C ARG A 27 -6.37 1.52 1.59
N VAL A 28 -5.55 2.41 1.04
CA VAL A 28 -4.14 2.60 1.39
C VAL A 28 -4.01 3.93 2.12
N ILE A 29 -3.57 3.89 3.38
CA ILE A 29 -3.46 5.08 4.23
C ILE A 29 -2.00 5.29 4.63
N PRO A 30 -1.36 6.42 4.26
CA PRO A 30 -0.03 6.74 4.76
C PRO A 30 -0.06 7.02 6.26
N GLU A 31 0.88 6.45 7.00
CA GLU A 31 1.11 6.79 8.40
C GLU A 31 1.74 8.19 8.49
N VAL A 32 1.06 9.11 9.18
CA VAL A 32 1.47 10.52 9.27
C VAL A 32 2.60 10.71 10.29
N GLU A 33 2.73 9.82 11.27
CA GLU A 33 3.71 9.87 12.35
C GLU A 33 4.81 8.83 12.17
N LEU A 34 5.71 9.06 11.21
CA LEU A 34 6.87 8.19 11.05
C LEU A 34 7.95 8.56 12.08
N THR A 35 8.08 7.76 13.13
CA THR A 35 9.30 7.73 13.97
C THR A 35 10.42 7.04 13.20
N GLY A 36 11.06 7.74 12.25
CA GLY A 36 12.21 7.24 11.48
C GLY A 36 12.30 7.75 10.03
N ALA A 37 13.27 7.24 9.27
CA ALA A 37 13.51 7.62 7.87
C ALA A 37 12.72 6.81 6.82
N GLY A 38 11.89 5.86 7.26
CA GLY A 38 11.07 5.01 6.38
C GLY A 38 9.69 5.61 6.10
N ARG A 39 8.91 4.98 5.21
CA ARG A 39 7.48 5.29 4.97
C ARG A 39 6.62 4.08 5.30
N CYS A 40 5.43 4.29 5.83
CA CYS A 40 4.51 3.22 6.22
C CYS A 40 3.12 3.50 5.63
N TYR A 41 2.50 2.44 5.11
CA TYR A 41 1.18 2.49 4.49
C TYR A 41 0.32 1.37 5.05
N TYR A 42 -0.71 1.71 5.81
CA TYR A 42 -1.70 0.76 6.28
C TYR A 42 -2.69 0.38 5.17
N LEU A 43 -3.08 -0.89 5.16
CA LEU A 43 -3.97 -1.47 4.16
C LEU A 43 -5.26 -1.94 4.83
N TYR A 44 -6.39 -1.55 4.25
CA TYR A 44 -7.71 -1.93 4.75
C TYR A 44 -8.67 -2.30 3.63
N THR A 45 -9.71 -3.06 3.93
CA THR A 45 -10.86 -3.21 3.01
C THR A 45 -11.54 -1.83 2.84
N ALA A 46 -11.97 -1.49 1.62
CA ALA A 46 -12.31 -0.09 1.30
C ALA A 46 -13.76 0.33 1.60
N PHE A 47 -14.69 -0.61 1.73
CA PHE A 47 -16.13 -0.31 1.75
C PHE A 47 -16.89 -0.86 2.96
N ASP A 48 -16.26 -1.67 3.79
CA ASP A 48 -16.91 -2.21 4.97
C ASP A 48 -17.10 -1.13 6.04
N THR A 49 -18.21 -1.22 6.78
CA THR A 49 -18.48 -0.33 7.93
C THR A 49 -17.42 -0.51 9.03
N HIS A 50 -16.88 -1.72 9.14
CA HIS A 50 -15.73 -2.06 9.98
C HIS A 50 -14.67 -2.67 9.05
N PRO A 51 -13.74 -1.85 8.53
CA PRO A 51 -12.79 -2.32 7.54
C PRO A 51 -11.76 -3.26 8.16
N ASP A 52 -11.52 -4.39 7.52
CA ASP A 52 -10.53 -5.37 8.00
C ASP A 52 -9.12 -4.82 7.77
N GLU A 53 -8.26 -4.98 8.77
CA GLU A 53 -6.84 -4.63 8.66
C GLU A 53 -6.11 -5.71 7.86
N LEU A 54 -5.67 -5.34 6.66
CA LEU A 54 -4.95 -6.24 5.75
C LEU A 54 -3.44 -6.25 6.01
N GLY A 55 -2.94 -5.46 6.97
CA GLY A 55 -1.53 -5.27 7.28
C GLY A 55 -1.00 -3.94 6.74
N ARG A 56 0.31 -3.86 6.51
CA ARG A 56 0.97 -2.62 6.06
C ARG A 56 2.17 -2.86 5.16
N ILE A 57 2.46 -1.88 4.30
CA ILE A 57 3.69 -1.84 3.49
C ILE A 57 4.64 -0.83 4.10
N LEU A 58 5.86 -1.27 4.41
CA LEU A 58 6.94 -0.45 4.96
C LEU A 58 7.99 -0.26 3.87
N PHE A 59 8.40 0.98 3.64
CA PHE A 59 9.49 1.34 2.75
C PHE A 59 10.67 1.88 3.55
N ASP A 60 11.90 1.49 3.17
CA ASP A 60 13.11 2.14 3.65
C ASP A 60 13.46 3.39 2.82
N ALA A 61 14.55 4.06 3.20
CA ALA A 61 15.03 5.26 2.51
C ALA A 61 15.58 5.00 1.10
N GLN A 62 15.86 3.74 0.75
CA GLN A 62 16.32 3.32 -0.57
C GLN A 62 15.17 2.88 -1.48
N GLY A 63 13.95 2.78 -0.94
CA GLY A 63 12.75 2.36 -1.64
C GLY A 63 12.56 0.85 -1.70
N TYR A 64 13.35 0.06 -0.95
CA TYR A 64 13.00 -1.33 -0.71
C TYR A 64 11.80 -1.40 0.23
N TRP A 65 10.99 -2.44 0.07
CA TRP A 65 9.77 -2.59 0.85
C TRP A 65 9.60 -3.99 1.41
N ILE A 66 8.88 -4.05 2.53
CA ILE A 66 8.39 -5.28 3.13
C ILE A 66 6.89 -5.14 3.37
N TYR A 67 6.20 -6.27 3.35
CA TYR A 67 4.83 -6.38 3.83
C TYR A 67 4.84 -6.96 5.24
N ASP A 68 4.19 -6.26 6.15
CA ASP A 68 3.96 -6.69 7.54
C ASP A 68 2.47 -7.04 7.68
N GLY A 69 2.17 -8.32 7.54
CA GLY A 69 0.82 -8.89 7.54
C GLY A 69 0.84 -10.33 7.02
N ASN A 70 -0.33 -10.98 7.01
CA ASN A 70 -0.46 -12.39 6.61
C ASN A 70 -1.67 -12.69 5.71
N LEU A 71 -2.42 -11.67 5.29
CA LEU A 71 -3.66 -11.82 4.52
C LEU A 71 -3.49 -11.63 3.02
N LEU A 72 -2.40 -10.99 2.59
CA LEU A 72 -2.05 -10.84 1.19
C LEU A 72 -0.99 -11.87 0.76
N SER A 73 -1.22 -12.49 -0.38
CA SER A 73 -0.23 -13.27 -1.12
C SER A 73 0.84 -12.38 -1.73
N VAL A 74 1.99 -12.95 -2.11
CA VAL A 74 3.12 -12.21 -2.68
C VAL A 74 2.72 -11.39 -3.91
N ASP A 75 1.89 -11.94 -4.81
CA ASP A 75 1.43 -11.22 -6.00
C ASP A 75 0.57 -10.00 -5.65
N GLU A 76 -0.31 -10.13 -4.66
CA GLU A 76 -1.16 -9.04 -4.16
C GLU A 76 -0.31 -7.95 -3.47
N GLN A 77 0.69 -8.36 -2.67
CA GLN A 77 1.65 -7.46 -2.04
C GLN A 77 2.41 -6.64 -3.09
N GLU A 78 2.95 -7.30 -4.13
CA GLU A 78 3.66 -6.64 -5.21
C GLU A 78 2.76 -5.64 -5.96
N GLN A 79 1.50 -5.99 -6.20
CA GLN A 79 0.54 -5.09 -6.87
C GLN A 79 0.31 -3.81 -6.05
N VAL A 80 0.08 -3.95 -4.74
CA VAL A 80 -0.13 -2.80 -3.85
C VAL A 80 1.14 -1.96 -3.73
N ALA A 81 2.31 -2.57 -3.56
CA ALA A 81 3.57 -1.85 -3.48
C ALA A 81 3.85 -1.08 -4.79
N ARG A 82 3.62 -1.71 -5.96
CA ARG A 82 3.74 -1.03 -7.26
C ARG A 82 2.76 0.13 -7.40
N PHE A 83 1.53 -0.01 -6.91
CA PHE A 83 0.57 1.08 -6.88
C PHE A 83 1.12 2.27 -6.07
N ILE A 84 1.58 2.03 -4.83
CA ILE A 84 2.12 3.09 -3.95
C ILE A 84 3.32 3.82 -4.57
N ILE A 85 4.23 3.07 -5.20
CA ILE A 85 5.47 3.60 -5.81
C ILE A 85 5.18 4.50 -7.02
N ASN A 86 4.18 4.13 -7.81
CA ASN A 86 3.88 4.76 -9.10
C ASN A 86 2.66 5.69 -9.05
N TYR A 87 2.05 5.89 -7.87
CA TYR A 87 0.87 6.72 -7.76
C TYR A 87 1.22 8.20 -7.93
N VAL A 88 0.82 8.76 -9.07
CA VAL A 88 0.90 10.20 -9.34
C VAL A 88 -0.52 10.76 -9.20
N GLU A 89 -0.76 11.62 -8.21
CA GLU A 89 -1.98 12.46 -8.18
C GLU A 89 -1.93 13.37 -9.42
N VAL A 90 -2.76 13.11 -10.42
CA VAL A 90 -2.98 14.03 -11.54
C VAL A 90 -4.20 14.88 -11.19
N PHE A 91 -3.96 16.18 -10.97
CA PHE A 91 -4.99 17.20 -10.73
C PHE A 91 -5.63 17.67 -12.03
#